data_AF-A0A3E4UFC0-F1
#
_entry.id   AF-A0A3E4UFC0-F1
#
_cell.length_a   1.000
_cell.length_b   1.000
_cell.length_c   1.000
_cell.angle_alpha   90.00
_cell.angle_beta   90.00
_cell.angle_gamma   90.00
#
_symmetry.space_group_name_H-M   'P 1'
#
loop_
_entity.id
_entity.type
_entity.pdbx_description
1 polymer ?
#
loop_
_entity_poly.entity_id
_entity_poly.type
_entity_poly.pdbx_seq_one_letter_code
_entity_poly.pdbx_strand_id
1 'polypeptide(L)'
;MGMIANYQSTTDMELEKFMCLDDVEEAQENEDLEICDIDKMWDALHFLLTGKSASEPIEDDLVSEAIVGQFNISGEEVEEFISGTKTDRVKEIAKALQEMDFETYIDKFDMSMFRQNDIYPDIWEYEEEADEIKDELRTSFESLKKFYEKMAEQGRAVLVSIY
;
A
#
# COMPACT_ATOMS: atom_id res chain seq x y z
N MET A 1 7.43 18.16 0.30
CA MET A 1 7.17 16.88 0.97
C MET A 1 6.03 16.23 0.21
N GLY A 2 6.08 14.91 0.05
CA GLY A 2 5.09 14.15 -0.70
C GLY A 2 4.50 13.06 0.19
N MET A 3 3.35 12.52 -0.20
CA MET A 3 2.61 11.54 0.59
C MET A 3 3.31 10.18 0.60
N ILE A 4 3.45 9.59 1.79
CA ILE A 4 4.03 8.26 1.97
C ILE A 4 2.97 7.26 2.41
N ALA A 5 3.16 5.98 2.12
CA ALA A 5 2.25 4.94 2.57
C ALA A 5 2.85 4.10 3.70
N ASN A 6 2.14 4.06 4.82
CA ASN A 6 2.46 3.25 5.98
C ASN A 6 1.41 2.14 6.18
N TYR A 7 1.89 0.96 6.54
CA TYR A 7 1.08 -0.23 6.81
C TYR A 7 1.44 -0.69 8.22
N GLN A 8 0.49 -0.66 9.15
CA GLN A 8 0.77 -0.99 10.55
C GLN A 8 -0.10 -2.13 11.06
N SER A 9 0.52 -2.95 11.92
CA SER A 9 -0.13 -4.08 12.58
C SER A 9 -1.18 -3.60 13.57
N THR A 10 -2.36 -4.22 13.56
CA THR A 10 -3.41 -3.91 14.52
C THR A 10 -4.31 -5.14 14.76
N THR A 11 -5.46 -4.94 15.38
CA THR A 11 -6.49 -5.97 15.57
C THR A 11 -7.82 -5.50 14.99
N ASP A 12 -8.71 -6.43 14.64
CA ASP A 12 -10.03 -6.07 14.12
C ASP A 12 -10.80 -5.13 15.08
N MET A 13 -10.60 -5.28 16.39
CA MET A 13 -11.22 -4.40 17.41
C MET A 13 -10.58 -3.02 17.50
N GLU A 14 -9.29 -2.89 17.16
CA GLU A 14 -8.59 -1.61 17.17
C GLU A 14 -8.83 -0.82 15.88
N LEU A 15 -9.04 -1.49 14.75
CA LEU A 15 -9.46 -0.83 13.50
C LEU A 15 -10.70 0.06 13.70
N GLU A 16 -11.64 -0.38 14.53
CA GLU A 16 -12.86 0.38 14.85
C GLU A 16 -12.62 1.64 15.71
N LYS A 17 -11.39 1.84 16.21
CA LYS A 17 -11.03 2.97 17.07
C LYS A 17 -10.35 4.11 16.33
N PHE A 18 -9.72 3.84 15.19
CA PHE A 18 -9.09 4.88 14.38
C PHE A 18 -10.18 5.71 13.70
N MET A 19 -10.10 7.03 13.84
CA MET A 19 -11.07 7.97 13.28
C MET A 19 -10.39 9.08 12.47
N CYS A 20 -9.12 9.38 12.76
CA CYS A 20 -8.33 10.40 12.08
C CYS A 20 -6.84 10.09 12.16
N LEU A 21 -6.02 10.89 11.46
CA LEU A 21 -4.58 10.71 11.41
C LEU A 21 -3.92 10.82 12.80
N ASP A 22 -4.41 11.69 13.68
CA ASP A 22 -3.91 11.80 15.06
C ASP A 22 -3.93 10.44 15.79
N ASP A 23 -4.97 9.62 15.61
CA ASP A 23 -5.05 8.29 16.25
C ASP A 23 -4.00 7.33 15.66
N VAL A 24 -3.71 7.47 14.36
CA VAL A 24 -2.71 6.68 13.64
C VAL A 24 -1.32 7.03 14.16
N GLU A 25 -0.99 8.31 14.20
CA GLU A 25 0.31 8.81 14.67
C GLU A 25 0.53 8.47 16.14
N GLU A 26 -0.49 8.60 17.01
CA GLU A 26 -0.39 8.19 18.42
C GLU A 26 -0.06 6.70 18.55
N ALA A 27 -0.69 5.84 17.73
CA ALA A 27 -0.37 4.41 17.74
C ALA A 27 1.06 4.13 17.28
N GLN A 28 1.59 4.92 16.32
CA GLN A 28 2.94 4.79 15.79
C GLN A 28 4.04 5.23 16.78
N GLU A 29 3.69 5.94 17.86
CA GLU A 29 4.65 6.22 18.95
C GLU A 29 5.10 4.95 19.69
N ASN A 30 4.37 3.84 19.54
CA ASN A 30 4.76 2.55 20.10
C ASN A 30 5.91 1.91 19.31
N GLU A 31 7.12 1.91 19.87
CA GLU A 31 8.32 1.31 19.26
C GLU A 31 8.20 -0.19 18.95
N ASP A 32 7.29 -0.91 19.62
CA ASP A 32 7.04 -2.33 19.37
C ASP A 32 6.02 -2.56 18.23
N LEU A 33 5.46 -1.49 17.64
CA LEU A 33 4.50 -1.60 16.55
C LEU A 33 5.22 -2.03 15.27
N GLU A 34 4.75 -3.11 14.67
CA GLU A 34 5.22 -3.50 13.34
C GLU A 34 4.63 -2.56 12.29
N ILE A 35 5.50 -1.83 11.60
CA ILE A 35 5.15 -0.92 10.51
C ILE A 35 5.98 -1.28 9.27
N CYS A 36 5.34 -1.27 8.11
CA CYS A 36 5.99 -1.28 6.80
C CYS A 36 5.76 0.08 6.15
N ASP A 37 6.84 0.74 5.77
CA ASP A 37 6.85 2.00 5.02
C ASP A 37 7.40 1.71 3.62
N ILE A 38 6.67 2.11 2.58
CA ILE A 38 7.09 1.95 1.18
C ILE A 38 7.37 3.29 0.48
N ASP A 39 7.54 4.34 1.28
CA ASP A 39 7.71 5.74 0.88
C ASP A 39 6.62 6.13 -0.15
N LYS A 40 7.01 6.67 -1.30
CA LYS A 40 6.11 7.30 -2.27
C LYS A 40 5.59 6.36 -3.36
N MET A 41 5.99 5.10 -3.34
CA MET A 41 5.75 4.18 -4.46
C MET A 41 4.39 3.48 -4.45
N TRP A 42 3.48 3.86 -3.55
CA TRP A 42 2.17 3.21 -3.38
C TRP A 42 1.27 3.30 -4.63
N ASP A 43 1.14 4.48 -5.25
CA ASP A 43 0.29 4.65 -6.45
C ASP A 43 0.94 4.00 -7.67
N ALA A 44 2.24 4.20 -7.85
CA ALA A 44 3.03 3.53 -8.87
C ALA A 44 2.92 2.00 -8.80
N LEU A 45 3.00 1.44 -7.59
CA LEU A 45 2.85 0.01 -7.37
C LEU A 45 1.42 -0.46 -7.66
N HIS A 46 0.40 0.30 -7.23
CA HIS A 46 -0.99 -0.02 -7.52
C HIS A 46 -1.26 -0.02 -9.02
N PHE A 47 -0.78 0.99 -9.74
CA PHE A 47 -0.92 1.10 -11.19
C PHE A 47 -0.19 -0.01 -11.94
N LEU A 48 1.03 -0.34 -11.52
CA LEU A 48 1.80 -1.43 -12.13
C LEU A 48 1.05 -2.77 -12.03
N LEU A 49 0.43 -3.04 -10.89
CA LEU A 49 -0.18 -4.33 -10.58
C LEU A 49 -1.63 -4.46 -11.07
N THR A 50 -2.37 -3.35 -11.13
CA THR A 50 -3.82 -3.36 -11.43
C THR A 50 -4.19 -2.61 -12.71
N GLY A 51 -3.31 -1.74 -13.21
CA GLY A 51 -3.60 -0.81 -14.30
C GLY A 51 -4.47 0.40 -13.89
N LYS A 52 -4.70 0.60 -12.58
CA LYS A 52 -5.48 1.71 -12.02
C LYS A 52 -4.65 2.50 -11.01
N SER A 53 -4.90 3.81 -10.89
CA SER A 53 -4.33 4.57 -9.77
C SER A 53 -4.94 4.08 -8.45
N ALA A 54 -4.18 4.15 -7.37
CA ALA A 54 -4.65 3.93 -6.00
C ALA A 54 -5.76 4.93 -5.60
N SER A 55 -5.90 6.06 -6.31
CA SER A 55 -7.05 6.97 -6.17
C SER A 55 -8.36 6.38 -6.72
N GLU A 56 -8.29 5.34 -7.53
CA GLU A 56 -9.42 4.56 -8.04
C GLU A 56 -9.33 3.09 -7.53
N PRO A 57 -9.45 2.85 -6.21
CA PRO A 57 -9.30 1.51 -5.65
C PRO A 57 -10.35 0.54 -6.20
N ILE A 58 -9.98 -0.73 -6.34
CA ILE A 58 -10.81 -1.78 -6.91
C ILE A 58 -11.40 -2.62 -5.78
N GLU A 59 -12.71 -2.50 -5.56
CA GLU A 59 -13.44 -3.27 -4.55
C GLU A 59 -13.33 -4.78 -4.81
N ASP A 60 -13.15 -5.56 -3.74
CA ASP A 60 -12.97 -7.02 -3.73
C ASP A 60 -11.72 -7.55 -4.45
N ASP A 61 -10.79 -6.69 -4.89
CA ASP A 61 -9.51 -7.09 -5.48
C ASP A 61 -8.38 -7.18 -4.43
N LEU A 62 -7.83 -8.39 -4.25
CA LEU A 62 -6.81 -8.66 -3.23
C LEU A 62 -5.52 -7.84 -3.40
N VAL A 63 -5.15 -7.47 -4.63
CA VAL A 63 -3.91 -6.74 -4.89
C VAL A 63 -4.12 -5.25 -4.68
N SER A 64 -5.28 -4.74 -5.11
CA SER A 64 -5.70 -3.36 -4.81
C SER A 64 -5.77 -3.14 -3.30
N GLU A 65 -6.52 -3.99 -2.59
CA GLU A 65 -6.70 -3.90 -1.14
C GLU A 65 -5.41 -4.11 -0.34
N ALA A 66 -4.42 -4.82 -0.89
CA ALA A 66 -3.10 -4.92 -0.27
C ALA A 66 -2.41 -3.55 -0.15
N ILE A 67 -2.68 -2.65 -1.09
CA ILE A 67 -2.02 -1.34 -1.17
C ILE A 67 -2.87 -0.25 -0.53
N VAL A 68 -4.19 -0.28 -0.76
CA VAL A 68 -5.12 0.79 -0.34
C VAL A 68 -6.08 0.39 0.77
N GLY A 69 -5.96 -0.83 1.30
CA GLY A 69 -6.84 -1.38 2.32
C GLY A 69 -8.21 -1.85 1.80
N GLN A 70 -8.92 -2.61 2.63
CA GLN A 70 -10.22 -3.22 2.30
C GLN A 70 -11.39 -2.24 2.41
N PHE A 71 -11.36 -1.33 3.39
CA PHE A 71 -12.41 -0.35 3.61
C PHE A 71 -11.83 0.96 4.14
N ASN A 72 -12.41 2.07 3.70
CA ASN A 72 -12.03 3.39 4.17
C ASN A 72 -12.48 3.60 5.63
N ILE A 73 -11.59 4.18 6.42
CA ILE A 73 -11.81 4.61 7.81
C ILE A 73 -11.96 6.13 7.88
N SER A 74 -11.16 6.89 7.13
CA SER A 74 -11.34 8.34 7.02
C SER A 74 -12.62 8.66 6.25
N GLY A 75 -13.42 9.61 6.74
CA GLY A 75 -14.62 10.06 6.02
C GLY A 75 -14.26 10.69 4.68
N GLU A 76 -15.22 10.79 3.75
CA GLU A 76 -15.04 11.37 2.40
C GLU A 76 -14.54 12.85 2.38
N GLU A 77 -14.43 13.50 3.55
CA GLU A 77 -14.07 14.92 3.69
C GLU A 77 -12.59 15.18 4.09
N VAL A 78 -11.76 14.14 4.25
CA VAL A 78 -10.36 14.30 4.71
C VAL A 78 -9.38 14.14 3.54
N GLU A 79 -8.39 15.03 3.44
CA GLU A 79 -7.27 14.91 2.47
C GLU A 79 -6.37 13.69 2.78
N GLU A 80 -6.49 13.13 3.99
CA GLU A 80 -5.73 12.00 4.50
C GLU A 80 -6.47 10.69 4.21
N PHE A 81 -5.75 9.70 3.67
CA PHE A 81 -6.31 8.41 3.34
C PHE A 81 -5.97 7.41 4.44
N ILE A 82 -6.99 6.94 5.17
CA ILE A 82 -6.84 5.93 6.22
C ILE A 82 -7.80 4.80 5.91
N SER A 83 -7.30 3.58 5.84
CA SER A 83 -8.11 2.40 5.57
C SER A 83 -7.70 1.20 6.40
N GLY A 84 -8.59 0.22 6.49
CA GLY A 84 -8.37 -1.00 7.26
C GLY A 84 -8.57 -2.25 6.42
N THR A 85 -7.89 -3.32 6.80
CA THR A 85 -8.06 -4.66 6.26
C THR A 85 -8.17 -5.66 7.42
N LYS A 86 -9.29 -6.40 7.46
CA LYS A 86 -9.54 -7.36 8.54
C LYS A 86 -8.64 -8.58 8.46
N THR A 87 -8.46 -9.22 9.62
CA THR A 87 -7.54 -10.35 9.81
C THR A 87 -7.79 -11.53 8.85
N ASP A 88 -9.04 -11.82 8.51
CA ASP A 88 -9.39 -12.85 7.53
C ASP A 88 -8.94 -12.47 6.12
N ARG A 89 -9.22 -11.23 5.71
CA ARG A 89 -8.82 -10.71 4.40
C ARG A 89 -7.31 -10.57 4.26
N VAL A 90 -6.60 -10.17 5.33
CA VAL A 90 -5.12 -10.15 5.38
C VAL A 90 -4.52 -11.50 4.99
N LYS A 91 -5.12 -12.63 5.39
CA LYS A 91 -4.63 -13.97 5.03
C LYS A 91 -4.81 -14.28 3.54
N GLU A 92 -5.92 -13.84 2.95
CA GLU A 92 -6.16 -13.98 1.52
C GLU A 92 -5.18 -13.13 0.71
N ILE A 93 -4.95 -11.89 1.13
CA ILE A 93 -3.99 -10.96 0.52
C ILE A 93 -2.58 -11.53 0.61
N ALA A 94 -2.14 -11.96 1.79
CA ALA A 94 -0.83 -12.55 1.98
C ALA A 94 -0.59 -13.72 1.03
N LYS A 95 -1.58 -14.61 0.88
CA LYS A 95 -1.50 -15.72 -0.08
C LYS A 95 -1.36 -15.21 -1.52
N ALA A 96 -2.18 -14.24 -1.93
CA ALA A 96 -2.13 -13.69 -3.28
C ALA A 96 -0.75 -13.07 -3.59
N LEU A 97 -0.22 -12.23 -2.69
CA LEU A 97 1.10 -11.61 -2.85
C LEU A 97 2.25 -12.64 -2.92
N GLN A 98 2.13 -13.76 -2.20
CA GLN A 98 3.12 -14.84 -2.23
C GLN A 98 3.12 -15.62 -3.56
N GLU A 99 1.95 -15.80 -4.17
CA GLU A 99 1.78 -16.51 -5.45
C GLU A 99 2.10 -15.62 -6.68
N MET A 100 2.21 -14.30 -6.50
CA MET A 100 2.52 -13.37 -7.58
C MET A 100 3.98 -13.46 -8.04
N ASP A 101 4.16 -13.44 -9.37
CA ASP A 101 5.45 -13.24 -10.03
C ASP A 101 5.61 -11.77 -10.43
N PHE A 102 6.21 -10.98 -9.52
CA PHE A 102 6.35 -9.53 -9.69
C PHE A 102 7.16 -9.15 -10.93
N GLU A 103 8.11 -10.00 -11.36
CA GLU A 103 8.93 -9.70 -12.53
C GLU A 103 8.08 -9.61 -13.81
N THR A 104 6.97 -10.37 -13.89
CA THR A 104 6.03 -10.27 -15.03
C THR A 104 5.29 -8.93 -15.11
N TYR A 105 5.22 -8.19 -14.00
CA TYR A 105 4.60 -6.88 -13.93
C TYR A 105 5.65 -5.79 -14.18
N ILE A 106 6.81 -5.87 -13.53
CA ILE A 106 7.88 -4.86 -13.71
C ILE A 106 8.44 -4.83 -15.14
N ASP A 107 8.37 -5.94 -15.88
CA ASP A 107 8.69 -6.01 -17.31
C ASP A 107 7.79 -5.13 -18.19
N LYS A 108 6.59 -4.79 -17.70
CA LYS A 108 5.61 -3.91 -18.37
C LYS A 108 5.71 -2.46 -17.93
N PHE A 109 6.64 -2.13 -17.02
CA PHE A 109 6.84 -0.76 -16.56
C PHE A 109 7.20 0.16 -17.74
N ASP A 110 6.46 1.25 -17.86
CA ASP A 110 6.61 2.24 -18.92
C ASP A 110 6.36 3.64 -18.34
N MET A 111 7.41 4.45 -18.23
CA MET A 111 7.31 5.80 -17.67
C MET A 111 6.32 6.70 -18.43
N SER A 112 6.21 6.54 -19.76
CA SER A 112 5.29 7.34 -20.54
C SER A 112 3.83 7.02 -20.18
N MET A 113 3.52 5.76 -19.86
CA MET A 113 2.20 5.35 -19.38
C MET A 113 1.92 5.91 -17.99
N PHE A 114 2.89 5.87 -17.08
CA PHE A 114 2.73 6.39 -15.72
C PHE A 114 2.51 7.91 -15.75
N ARG A 115 3.27 8.63 -16.58
CA ARG A 115 3.07 10.07 -16.81
C ARG A 115 1.69 10.39 -17.38
N GLN A 116 1.24 9.64 -18.39
CA GLN A 116 -0.04 9.90 -19.06
C GLN A 116 -1.26 9.64 -18.17
N ASN A 117 -1.10 8.82 -17.12
CA ASN A 117 -2.16 8.53 -16.16
C ASN A 117 -1.99 9.31 -14.85
N ASP A 118 -1.13 10.33 -14.83
CA ASP A 118 -0.88 11.21 -13.68
C ASP A 118 -0.55 10.44 -12.40
N ILE A 119 0.21 9.34 -12.52
CA ILE A 119 0.53 8.43 -11.41
C ILE A 119 1.50 9.09 -10.42
N TYR A 120 1.24 8.96 -9.14
CA TYR A 120 2.15 9.43 -8.09
C TYR A 120 3.33 8.46 -7.88
N PRO A 121 4.56 8.92 -7.60
CA PRO A 121 5.01 10.32 -7.54
C PRO A 121 5.35 10.82 -8.96
N ASP A 122 5.01 12.06 -9.31
CA ASP A 122 5.21 12.65 -10.65
C ASP A 122 6.71 12.82 -11.03
N ILE A 123 7.39 11.69 -11.30
CA ILE A 123 8.85 11.60 -11.53
C ILE A 123 9.20 10.97 -12.89
N TRP A 124 8.22 10.84 -13.79
CA TRP A 124 8.32 10.00 -14.98
C TRP A 124 9.00 10.66 -16.19
N GLU A 125 9.61 11.84 -16.01
CA GLU A 125 10.19 12.62 -17.11
C GLU A 125 11.62 12.19 -17.49
N TYR A 126 12.34 11.55 -16.57
CA TYR A 126 13.76 11.23 -16.72
C TYR A 126 13.97 9.72 -16.96
N GLU A 127 13.97 9.31 -18.23
CA GLU A 127 14.12 7.89 -18.62
C GLU A 127 15.39 7.21 -18.08
N GLU A 128 16.43 7.98 -17.76
CA GLU A 128 17.67 7.47 -17.17
C GLU A 128 17.50 6.95 -15.73
N GLU A 129 16.45 7.38 -15.02
CA GLU A 129 16.13 6.95 -13.64
C GLU A 129 15.28 5.66 -13.62
N ALA A 130 14.92 5.10 -14.79
CA ALA A 130 13.99 3.98 -14.90
C ALA A 130 14.44 2.71 -14.18
N ASP A 131 15.74 2.40 -14.20
CA ASP A 131 16.25 1.22 -13.51
C ASP A 131 16.23 1.40 -11.99
N GLU A 132 16.53 2.59 -11.49
CA GLU A 132 16.47 2.91 -10.06
C GLU A 132 15.03 2.84 -9.54
N ILE A 133 14.07 3.41 -10.28
CA ILE A 133 12.64 3.34 -9.97
C ILE A 133 12.12 1.89 -9.95
N LYS A 134 12.56 1.05 -10.89
CA LYS A 134 12.18 -0.37 -10.89
C LYS A 134 12.69 -1.08 -9.65
N ASP A 135 13.89 -0.77 -9.19
CA ASP A 135 14.47 -1.35 -7.98
C ASP A 135 13.75 -0.87 -6.71
N GLU A 136 13.30 0.40 -6.68
CA GLU A 136 12.42 0.90 -5.63
C GLU A 136 11.07 0.16 -5.61
N LEU A 137 10.40 0.01 -6.76
CA LEU A 137 9.15 -0.74 -6.88
C LEU A 137 9.30 -2.20 -6.42
N ARG A 138 10.40 -2.87 -6.77
CA ARG A 138 10.71 -4.22 -6.26
C ARG A 138 10.85 -4.24 -4.74
N THR A 139 11.56 -3.26 -4.19
CA THR A 139 11.78 -3.15 -2.75
C THR A 139 10.47 -2.91 -2.01
N SER A 140 9.62 -2.01 -2.52
CA SER A 140 8.29 -1.74 -1.96
C SER A 140 7.39 -2.99 -2.00
N PHE A 141 7.33 -3.69 -3.14
CA PHE A 141 6.55 -4.93 -3.26
C PHE A 141 7.03 -6.03 -2.31
N GLU A 142 8.33 -6.28 -2.25
CA GLU A 142 8.91 -7.29 -1.36
C GLU A 142 8.71 -6.96 0.12
N SER A 143 8.70 -5.68 0.47
CA SER A 143 8.41 -5.21 1.83
C SER A 143 6.95 -5.49 2.21
N LEU A 144 6.00 -5.14 1.34
CA LEU A 144 4.58 -5.47 1.53
C LEU A 144 4.35 -6.98 1.63
N LYS A 145 4.95 -7.74 0.71
CA LYS A 145 4.83 -9.20 0.66
C LYS A 145 5.25 -9.86 1.98
N LYS A 146 6.40 -9.45 2.54
CA LYS A 146 6.89 -9.93 3.85
C LYS A 146 6.02 -9.44 5.01
N PHE A 147 5.57 -8.19 4.97
CA PHE A 147 4.72 -7.62 5.99
C PHE A 147 3.39 -8.37 6.09
N TYR A 148 2.68 -8.53 4.96
CA TYR A 148 1.40 -9.25 4.92
C TYR A 148 1.54 -10.72 5.31
N GLU A 149 2.62 -11.40 4.91
CA GLU A 149 2.92 -12.77 5.37
C GLU A 149 3.01 -12.83 6.90
N LYS A 150 3.80 -11.93 7.51
CA LYS A 150 3.93 -11.83 8.97
C LYS A 150 2.61 -11.50 9.66
N MET A 151 1.82 -10.57 9.13
CA MET A 151 0.51 -10.21 9.69
C MET A 151 -0.47 -11.37 9.62
N ALA A 152 -0.47 -12.12 8.52
CA ALA A 152 -1.30 -13.32 8.35
C ALA A 152 -0.94 -14.42 9.35
N GLU A 153 0.37 -14.69 9.56
CA GLU A 153 0.86 -15.67 10.53
C GLU A 153 0.49 -15.30 11.97
N GLN A 154 0.56 -14.02 12.31
CA GLN A 154 0.24 -13.51 13.64
C GLN A 154 -1.27 -13.32 13.87
N GLY A 155 -2.09 -13.46 12.84
CA GLY A 155 -3.53 -13.22 12.93
C GLY A 155 -3.85 -11.77 13.26
N ARG A 156 -3.15 -10.84 12.59
CA ARG A 156 -3.29 -9.39 12.78
C ARG A 156 -4.12 -8.80 11.64
N ALA A 157 -4.78 -7.70 11.96
CA ALA A 157 -5.38 -6.81 10.97
C ALA A 157 -4.33 -5.77 10.53
N VAL A 158 -4.60 -5.07 9.44
CA VAL A 158 -3.70 -4.05 8.89
C VAL A 158 -4.44 -2.73 8.77
N LEU A 159 -3.82 -1.66 9.23
CA LEU A 159 -4.22 -0.28 8.96
C LEU A 159 -3.26 0.29 7.92
N VAL A 160 -3.81 0.96 6.90
CA VAL A 160 -3.05 1.69 5.89
C VAL A 160 -3.28 3.18 6.08
N SER A 161 -2.22 3.98 6.07
CA SER A 161 -2.30 5.44 6.08
C SER A 161 -1.43 6.02 4.97
N ILE A 162 -1.99 6.98 4.23
CA ILE A 162 -1.30 7.70 3.15
C ILE A 162 -1.48 9.20 3.36
N TYR A 163 -0.39 9.90 3.68
CA TYR A 163 -0.34 11.33 4.03
C TYR A 163 1.06 11.93 3.84
#